data_AF-A0A6S7K5D0-F1
#
_entry.id   AF-A0A6S7K5D0-F1
#
_cell.length_a   1.000
_cell.length_b   1.000
_cell.length_c   1.000
_cell.angle_alpha   90.00
_cell.angle_beta   90.00
_cell.angle_gamma   90.00
#
_symmetry.space_group_name_H-M   'P 1'
#
loop_
_entity.id
_entity.type
_entity.pdbx_description
1 polymer ?
#
loop_
_entity_poly.entity_id
_entity_poly.type
_entity_poly.pdbx_seq_one_letter_code
_entity_poly.pdbx_strand_id
1 'polypeptide(L)'
;MFADDTKCYRPVKDLPDCESLQNDLNNLVNWCTIWKMDLNKSKCGVMSFTRSRQPVTTNYKLLDSSLRQLCHQKDLGIVVTKDLKWTKQVEEITSKASSMLGFIRRTASDTHNIHVRKVLYLSLVRSKLGYASQVWAPQTVSDILTVSYKNNFYVRAPSVWNILPSNIRDTSCKIISLL
;
A
#
# COMPACT_ATOMS: atom_id res chain seq x y z
N MET A 1 -3.67 15.37 -5.21
CA MET A 1 -2.37 15.57 -5.87
C MET A 1 -1.31 15.56 -4.79
N PHE A 2 -0.18 14.88 -4.99
CA PHE A 2 0.92 14.88 -4.04
C PHE A 2 2.23 15.05 -4.80
N ALA A 3 2.98 16.12 -4.53
CA ALA A 3 4.19 16.48 -5.31
C ALA A 3 3.92 16.42 -6.84
N ASP A 4 4.74 15.68 -7.59
CA ASP A 4 4.59 15.42 -9.03
C ASP A 4 3.54 14.34 -9.35
N ASP A 5 3.12 13.53 -8.38
CA ASP A 5 2.14 12.47 -8.56
C ASP A 5 0.72 13.05 -8.71
N THR A 6 0.29 13.16 -9.97
CA THR A 6 -1.06 13.58 -10.37
C THR A 6 -1.89 12.40 -10.83
N LYS A 7 -3.17 12.38 -10.45
CA LYS A 7 -4.11 11.31 -10.80
C LYS A 7 -5.37 11.93 -11.39
N CYS A 8 -5.81 11.41 -12.52
CA CYS A 8 -7.09 11.72 -13.12
C CYS A 8 -7.99 10.49 -12.96
N TYR A 9 -9.21 10.67 -12.44
CA TYR A 9 -10.16 9.58 -12.26
C TYR A 9 -11.56 10.05 -12.63
N ARG A 10 -12.33 9.13 -13.22
CA ARG A 10 -13.72 9.35 -13.61
C ARG A 10 -14.48 8.04 -13.49
N PRO A 11 -15.75 8.04 -13.01
CA PRO A 11 -16.63 6.89 -13.16
C PRO A 11 -16.93 6.65 -14.65
N VAL A 12 -16.70 5.43 -15.13
CA VAL A 12 -16.94 5.07 -16.55
C VAL A 12 -17.97 3.96 -16.62
N LYS A 13 -19.12 4.24 -17.24
CA LYS A 13 -20.21 3.28 -17.44
C LYS A 13 -20.33 2.83 -18.90
N ASP A 14 -20.00 3.70 -19.84
CA ASP A 14 -20.17 3.49 -21.27
C ASP A 14 -19.03 4.14 -22.10
N LEU A 15 -19.17 4.08 -23.43
CA LEU A 15 -18.19 4.66 -24.36
C LEU A 15 -18.11 6.20 -24.29
N PRO A 16 -19.22 6.96 -24.21
CA PRO A 16 -19.18 8.41 -23.98
C PRO A 16 -18.37 8.83 -22.73
N ASP A 17 -18.48 8.07 -21.64
CA ASP A 17 -17.67 8.33 -20.45
C ASP A 17 -16.17 8.12 -20.72
N CYS A 18 -15.81 7.14 -21.58
CA CYS A 18 -14.43 6.93 -22.00
C CYS A 18 -13.90 8.11 -22.82
N GLU A 19 -14.69 8.61 -23.78
CA GLU A 19 -14.31 9.78 -24.57
C GLU A 19 -14.11 11.01 -23.69
N SER A 20 -14.99 11.17 -22.70
CA SER A 20 -14.87 12.27 -21.76
C SER A 20 -13.63 12.17 -20.87
N LEU A 21 -13.26 10.97 -20.42
CA LEU A 21 -11.98 10.76 -19.71
C LEU A 21 -10.78 11.02 -20.63
N GLN A 22 -10.86 10.65 -21.91
CA GLN A 22 -9.82 10.99 -22.88
C GLN A 22 -9.70 12.52 -23.07
N ASN A 23 -10.81 13.24 -23.09
CA ASN A 23 -10.80 14.70 -23.15
C ASN A 23 -10.17 15.33 -21.90
N ASP A 24 -10.46 14.79 -20.70
CA ASP A 24 -9.81 15.23 -19.46
C ASP A 24 -8.28 15.02 -19.53
N LEU A 25 -7.82 13.90 -20.08
CA LEU A 25 -6.39 13.63 -20.30
C LEU A 25 -5.77 14.62 -21.29
N ASN A 26 -6.47 14.95 -22.38
CA ASN A 26 -6.00 15.94 -23.34
C ASN A 26 -5.88 17.34 -22.72
N ASN A 27 -6.85 17.73 -21.89
CA ASN A 27 -6.82 18.98 -21.15
C ASN A 27 -5.65 19.02 -20.14
N LEU A 28 -5.40 17.91 -19.45
CA LEU A 28 -4.25 17.77 -18.55
C LEU A 28 -2.93 17.94 -19.30
N VAL A 29 -2.79 17.29 -20.46
CA VAL A 29 -1.60 17.43 -21.32
C VAL A 29 -1.41 18.86 -21.79
N ASN A 30 -2.49 19.53 -22.22
CA ASN A 30 -2.44 20.92 -22.64
C ASN A 30 -2.00 21.83 -21.47
N TRP A 31 -2.56 21.61 -20.28
CA TRP A 31 -2.16 22.32 -19.07
C TRP A 31 -0.67 22.12 -18.77
N CYS A 32 -0.18 20.88 -18.75
CA CYS A 32 1.25 20.60 -18.56
C CYS A 32 2.13 21.31 -19.61
N THR A 33 1.68 21.35 -20.86
CA THR A 33 2.40 22.03 -21.96
C THR A 33 2.49 23.55 -21.72
N ILE A 34 1.37 24.19 -21.34
CA ILE A 34 1.32 25.62 -21.01
C ILE A 34 2.30 25.95 -19.87
N TRP A 35 2.33 25.11 -18.84
CA TRP A 35 3.19 25.29 -17.67
C TRP A 35 4.60 24.72 -17.85
N LYS A 36 4.96 24.25 -19.05
CA LYS A 36 6.26 23.66 -19.39
C LYS A 36 6.67 22.52 -18.46
N MET A 37 5.71 21.68 -18.09
CA MET A 37 5.92 20.49 -17.28
C MET A 37 5.99 19.25 -18.17
N ASP A 38 7.09 18.52 -18.11
CA ASP A 38 7.26 17.28 -18.84
C ASP A 38 6.58 16.09 -18.14
N LEU A 39 5.77 15.35 -18.89
CA LEU A 39 5.12 14.13 -18.41
C LEU A 39 5.99 12.90 -18.67
N ASN A 40 6.25 12.12 -17.62
CA ASN A 40 6.98 10.86 -17.76
C ASN A 40 6.06 9.74 -18.25
N LYS A 41 5.92 9.63 -19.57
CA LYS A 41 5.10 8.60 -20.26
C LYS A 41 5.35 7.17 -19.77
N SER A 42 6.60 6.84 -19.41
CA SER A 42 6.97 5.47 -18.97
C SER A 42 6.40 5.10 -17.59
N LYS A 43 6.13 6.10 -16.75
CA LYS A 43 5.53 5.93 -15.42
C LYS A 43 4.01 6.07 -15.43
N CYS A 44 3.45 6.66 -16.49
CA CYS A 44 2.01 6.81 -16.64
C CYS A 44 1.36 5.49 -17.07
N GLY A 45 0.22 5.18 -16.47
CA GLY A 45 -0.59 4.03 -16.85
C GLY A 45 -2.01 4.20 -16.37
N VAL A 46 -2.88 3.33 -16.86
CA VAL A 46 -4.31 3.34 -16.52
C VAL A 46 -4.65 2.06 -15.76
N MET A 47 -5.49 2.20 -14.74
CA MET A 47 -6.02 1.08 -13.97
C MET A 47 -7.51 1.30 -13.76
N SER A 48 -8.30 0.27 -14.07
CA SER A 48 -9.75 0.31 -13.92
C SER A 48 -10.19 -0.58 -12.77
N PHE A 49 -10.94 0.00 -11.83
CA PHE A 49 -11.55 -0.72 -10.71
C PHE A 49 -13.01 -0.99 -11.04
N THR A 50 -13.42 -2.25 -11.08
CA THR A 50 -14.79 -2.62 -11.45
C THR A 50 -15.20 -3.96 -10.86
N ARG A 51 -16.49 -4.06 -10.51
CA ARG A 51 -17.15 -5.31 -10.12
C ARG A 51 -17.95 -5.92 -11.28
N SER A 52 -18.00 -5.25 -12.43
CA SER A 52 -18.74 -5.72 -13.60
C SER A 52 -18.07 -6.97 -14.18
N ARG A 53 -18.88 -7.94 -14.60
CA ARG A 53 -18.42 -9.11 -15.38
C ARG A 53 -18.04 -8.73 -16.81
N GLN A 54 -18.57 -7.62 -17.33
CA GLN A 54 -18.30 -7.09 -18.66
C GLN A 54 -17.79 -5.64 -18.49
N PRO A 55 -16.48 -5.46 -18.23
CA PRO A 55 -15.91 -4.14 -18.05
C PRO A 55 -15.72 -3.42 -19.38
N VAL A 56 -16.08 -2.14 -19.44
CA VAL A 56 -15.76 -1.28 -20.57
C VAL A 56 -14.24 -1.13 -20.65
N THR A 57 -13.66 -1.53 -21.78
CA THR A 57 -12.21 -1.52 -21.98
C THR A 57 -11.88 -0.59 -23.14
N THR A 58 -11.09 0.45 -22.83
CA THR A 58 -10.69 1.48 -23.80
C THR A 58 -9.20 1.75 -23.67
N ASN A 59 -8.55 1.95 -24.81
CA ASN A 59 -7.14 2.34 -24.86
C ASN A 59 -7.04 3.86 -24.86
N TYR A 60 -6.70 4.42 -23.71
CA TYR A 60 -6.45 5.84 -23.56
C TYR A 60 -5.08 6.22 -24.13
N LYS A 61 -4.97 7.43 -24.65
CA LYS A 61 -3.70 8.02 -25.11
C LYS A 61 -3.29 9.15 -24.18
N LEU A 62 -1.99 9.27 -23.97
CA LEU A 62 -1.37 10.41 -23.31
C LEU A 62 -0.29 10.94 -24.23
N LEU A 63 -0.41 12.22 -24.63
CA LEU A 63 0.34 12.77 -25.76
C LEU A 63 0.10 11.87 -27.00
N ASP A 64 1.16 11.40 -27.65
CA ASP A 64 1.06 10.53 -28.84
C ASP A 64 1.17 9.02 -28.53
N SER A 65 1.20 8.64 -27.25
CA SER A 65 1.42 7.26 -26.82
C SER A 65 0.20 6.66 -26.12
N SER A 66 -0.14 5.42 -26.46
CA SER A 66 -1.17 4.66 -25.74
C SER A 66 -0.70 4.36 -24.31
N LEU A 67 -1.57 4.62 -23.33
CA LEU A 67 -1.33 4.30 -21.93
C LEU A 67 -1.36 2.80 -21.71
N ARG A 68 -0.41 2.30 -20.93
CA ARG A 68 -0.36 0.90 -20.54
C ARG A 68 -1.44 0.59 -19.51
N GLN A 69 -2.16 -0.51 -19.72
CA GLN A 69 -3.05 -1.09 -18.72
C GLN A 69 -2.24 -1.71 -17.57
N LEU A 70 -2.55 -1.31 -16.34
CA LEU A 70 -1.85 -1.75 -15.13
C LEU A 70 -2.71 -2.75 -14.35
N CYS A 71 -2.10 -3.84 -13.89
CA CYS A 71 -2.74 -4.78 -12.96
C CYS A 71 -2.51 -4.39 -11.49
N HIS A 72 -1.45 -3.62 -11.22
CA HIS A 72 -1.12 -3.06 -9.93
C HIS A 72 -0.28 -1.79 -10.12
N GLN A 73 -0.36 -0.88 -9.17
CA GLN A 73 0.44 0.35 -9.12
C GLN A 73 0.83 0.61 -7.68
N LYS A 74 2.05 1.08 -7.49
CA LYS A 74 2.51 1.54 -6.19
C LYS A 74 2.36 3.06 -6.11
N ASP A 75 1.70 3.54 -5.08
CA ASP A 75 1.42 4.95 -4.86
C ASP A 75 1.67 5.29 -3.39
N LEU A 76 2.52 6.29 -3.13
CA LEU A 76 2.93 6.70 -1.77
C LEU A 76 3.33 5.51 -0.86
N GLY A 77 3.98 4.48 -1.44
CA GLY A 77 4.40 3.29 -0.71
C GLY A 77 3.31 2.22 -0.48
N ILE A 78 2.10 2.44 -0.99
CA ILE A 78 0.97 1.49 -0.96
C ILE A 78 0.80 0.85 -2.34
N VAL A 79 0.74 -0.46 -2.40
CA VAL A 79 0.42 -1.21 -3.61
C VAL A 79 -1.10 -1.36 -3.72
N VAL A 80 -1.66 -0.84 -4.81
CA VAL A 80 -3.06 -1.01 -5.17
C VAL A 80 -3.12 -1.95 -6.36
N THR A 81 -3.98 -2.97 -6.28
CA THR A 81 -4.22 -3.93 -7.36
C THR A 81 -5.55 -3.67 -8.03
N LYS A 82 -5.71 -4.09 -9.29
CA LYS A 82 -6.94 -3.93 -10.08
C LYS A 82 -8.17 -4.53 -9.40
N ASP A 83 -7.98 -5.63 -8.66
CA ASP A 83 -9.04 -6.33 -7.91
C ASP A 83 -9.25 -5.78 -6.49
N LEU A 84 -8.54 -4.70 -6.12
CA LEU A 84 -8.59 -4.05 -4.82
C LEU A 84 -8.30 -4.99 -3.64
N LYS A 85 -7.55 -6.08 -3.88
CA LYS A 85 -7.10 -6.98 -2.83
C LYS A 85 -5.80 -6.48 -2.23
N TRP A 86 -5.70 -6.59 -0.90
CA TRP A 86 -4.53 -6.14 -0.15
C TRP A 86 -3.42 -7.18 -0.02
N THR A 87 -3.61 -8.40 -0.53
CA THR A 87 -2.64 -9.50 -0.41
C THR A 87 -1.25 -9.11 -0.90
N LYS A 88 -1.13 -8.49 -2.08
CA LYS A 88 0.17 -8.05 -2.63
C LYS A 88 0.84 -6.98 -1.76
N GLN A 89 0.04 -6.07 -1.20
CA GLN A 89 0.52 -5.02 -0.30
C GLN A 89 1.01 -5.63 1.03
N VAL A 90 0.27 -6.59 1.58
CA VAL A 90 0.60 -7.32 2.79
C VAL A 90 1.89 -8.11 2.62
N GLU A 91 2.07 -8.80 1.50
CA GLU A 91 3.30 -9.50 1.14
C GLU A 91 4.50 -8.55 1.06
N GLU A 92 4.36 -7.42 0.38
CA GLU A 92 5.46 -6.45 0.22
C GLU A 92 5.87 -5.82 1.56
N ILE A 93 4.90 -5.39 2.37
CA ILE A 93 5.17 -4.83 3.70
C ILE A 93 5.80 -5.88 4.62
N THR A 94 5.25 -7.10 4.62
CA THR A 94 5.76 -8.20 5.44
C THR A 94 7.19 -8.58 5.08
N SER A 95 7.50 -8.61 3.78
CA SER A 95 8.85 -8.88 3.28
C SER A 95 9.84 -7.81 3.71
N LYS A 96 9.48 -6.52 3.58
CA LYS A 96 10.31 -5.39 4.04
C LYS A 96 10.52 -5.40 5.55
N ALA A 97 9.47 -5.68 6.32
CA ALA A 97 9.55 -5.78 7.77
C ALA A 97 10.46 -6.95 8.20
N SER A 98 10.33 -8.11 7.54
CA SER A 98 11.18 -9.28 7.79
C SER A 98 12.64 -9.00 7.44
N SER A 99 12.90 -8.31 6.33
CA SER A 99 14.25 -7.93 5.91
C SER A 99 14.89 -6.95 6.91
N MET A 100 14.13 -5.96 7.38
CA MET A 100 14.57 -5.01 8.40
C MET A 100 14.85 -5.70 9.74
N LEU A 101 14.01 -6.67 10.11
CA LEU A 101 14.24 -7.49 11.29
C LEU A 101 15.52 -8.32 11.17
N GLY A 102 15.76 -8.94 10.01
CA GLY A 102 17.01 -9.64 9.72
C GLY A 102 18.23 -8.72 9.81
N PHE A 103 18.11 -7.48 9.33
CA PHE A 103 19.14 -6.45 9.49
C PHE A 103 19.41 -6.12 10.96
N ILE A 104 18.37 -5.83 11.75
CA ILE A 104 18.52 -5.57 13.20
C ILE A 104 19.21 -6.75 13.90
N ARG A 105 18.85 -7.99 13.57
CA ARG A 105 19.45 -9.18 14.17
C ARG A 105 20.96 -9.32 13.90
N ARG A 106 21.41 -8.90 12.71
CA ARG A 106 22.83 -8.92 12.34
C ARG A 106 23.61 -7.75 12.94
N THR A 107 23.03 -6.55 12.92
CA THR A 107 23.72 -5.33 13.35
C THR A 107 23.71 -5.15 14.87
N ALA A 108 22.66 -5.61 15.55
CA ALA A 108 22.50 -5.51 17.00
C ALA A 108 22.60 -6.89 17.67
N SER A 109 23.37 -7.82 17.10
CA SER A 109 23.61 -9.16 17.65
C SER A 109 24.11 -9.07 19.09
N ASP A 110 25.06 -8.17 19.32
CA ASP A 110 25.80 -8.05 20.58
C ASP A 110 25.08 -7.17 21.60
N THR A 111 23.99 -6.53 21.18
CA THR A 111 23.15 -5.72 22.08
C THR A 111 22.27 -6.63 22.91
N HIS A 112 22.68 -6.95 24.13
CA HIS A 112 21.89 -7.79 25.05
C HIS A 112 20.79 -7.01 25.78
N ASN A 113 20.80 -5.67 25.69
CA ASN A 113 19.80 -4.81 26.31
C ASN A 113 18.45 -4.93 25.60
N ILE A 114 17.48 -5.50 26.32
CA ILE A 114 16.12 -5.73 25.83
C ILE A 114 15.36 -4.43 25.50
N HIS A 115 15.61 -3.34 26.23
CA HIS A 115 14.98 -2.05 25.94
C HIS A 115 15.44 -1.50 24.60
N VAL A 116 16.74 -1.58 24.31
CA VAL A 116 17.30 -1.13 23.02
C VAL A 116 16.72 -1.98 21.88
N ARG A 117 16.71 -3.31 22.02
CA ARG A 117 16.09 -4.21 21.03
C ARG A 117 14.61 -3.91 20.79
N LYS A 118 13.86 -3.61 21.87
CA LYS A 118 12.44 -3.25 21.79
C LYS A 118 12.24 -1.92 21.05
N VAL A 119 13.04 -0.91 21.36
CA VAL A 119 13.00 0.39 20.66
C VAL A 119 13.32 0.22 19.17
N LEU A 120 14.35 -0.54 18.83
CA LEU A 120 14.70 -0.84 17.43
C LEU A 120 13.57 -1.55 16.69
N TYR A 121 12.96 -2.56 17.32
CA TYR A 121 11.84 -3.29 16.72
C TYR A 121 10.62 -2.36 16.49
N LEU A 122 10.22 -1.59 17.51
CA LEU A 122 9.05 -0.71 17.41
C LEU A 122 9.26 0.40 16.37
N SER A 123 10.43 1.03 16.36
CA SER A 123 10.75 2.15 15.48
C SER A 123 10.98 1.74 14.02
N LEU A 124 11.58 0.57 13.75
CA LEU A 124 12.00 0.19 12.40
C LEU A 124 11.15 -0.90 11.76
N VAL A 125 10.64 -1.85 12.55
CA VAL A 125 9.85 -3.00 12.05
C VAL A 125 8.36 -2.72 12.18
N ARG A 126 7.90 -2.36 13.38
CA ARG A 126 6.47 -2.12 13.63
C ARG A 126 5.96 -0.90 12.88
N SER A 127 6.77 0.15 12.75
CA SER A 127 6.44 1.33 11.93
C SER A 127 6.13 0.97 10.47
N LYS A 128 6.87 0.02 9.87
CA LYS A 128 6.60 -0.47 8.50
C LYS A 128 5.29 -1.23 8.41
N LEU A 129 4.99 -2.06 9.41
CA LEU A 129 3.75 -2.84 9.47
C LEU A 129 2.51 -1.96 9.74
N GLY A 130 2.68 -0.82 10.42
CA GLY A 130 1.60 0.12 10.73
C GLY A 130 1.40 1.23 9.70
N TYR A 131 2.34 1.40 8.76
CA TYR A 131 2.27 2.47 7.77
C TYR A 131 1.01 2.36 6.90
N ALA A 132 0.22 3.44 6.84
CA ALA A 132 -1.01 3.55 6.06
C ALA A 132 -2.03 2.41 6.31
N SER A 133 -2.02 1.79 7.49
CA SER A 133 -2.91 0.65 7.79
C SER A 133 -4.40 1.01 7.73
N GLN A 134 -4.76 2.29 7.85
CA GLN A 134 -6.12 2.77 7.66
C GLN A 134 -6.64 2.52 6.23
N VAL A 135 -5.75 2.47 5.24
CA VAL A 135 -6.10 2.27 3.83
C VAL A 135 -6.19 0.78 3.49
N TRP A 136 -5.20 0.00 3.87
CA TRP A 136 -5.05 -1.39 3.41
C TRP A 136 -5.39 -2.45 4.47
N ALA A 137 -5.98 -2.06 5.60
CA ALA A 137 -6.27 -2.95 6.74
C ALA A 137 -6.68 -4.36 6.26
N PRO A 138 -5.94 -5.40 6.66
CA PRO A 138 -6.14 -6.73 6.10
C PRO A 138 -7.55 -7.22 6.44
N GLN A 139 -8.32 -7.59 5.42
CA GLN A 139 -9.72 -8.00 5.56
C GLN A 139 -9.88 -9.53 5.54
N THR A 140 -8.92 -10.25 4.96
CA THR A 140 -8.96 -11.72 4.91
C THR A 140 -8.24 -12.32 6.13
N VAL A 141 -8.72 -13.47 6.60
CA VAL A 141 -8.09 -14.20 7.70
C VAL A 141 -6.62 -14.53 7.38
N SER A 142 -6.32 -14.90 6.13
CA SER A 142 -4.95 -15.19 5.68
C SER A 142 -4.03 -13.98 5.82
N ASP A 143 -4.47 -12.81 5.35
CA ASP A 143 -3.69 -11.58 5.43
C ASP A 143 -3.52 -11.11 6.89
N ILE A 144 -4.58 -11.21 7.69
CA ILE A 144 -4.56 -10.90 9.13
C ILE A 144 -3.57 -11.82 9.84
N LEU A 145 -3.61 -13.13 9.58
CA LEU A 145 -2.70 -14.09 10.16
C LEU A 145 -1.26 -13.83 9.72
N THR A 146 -1.03 -13.44 8.47
CA THR A 146 0.31 -13.13 7.97
C THR A 146 0.91 -11.92 8.70
N VAL A 147 0.16 -10.82 8.78
CA VAL A 147 0.58 -9.60 9.50
C VAL A 147 0.72 -9.88 11.00
N SER A 148 -0.22 -10.63 11.59
CA SER A 148 -0.23 -10.94 13.01
C SER A 148 0.87 -11.92 13.38
N TYR A 149 1.12 -12.96 12.59
CA TYR A 149 2.22 -13.90 12.79
C TYR A 149 3.55 -13.15 12.77
N LYS A 150 3.74 -12.21 11.84
CA LYS A 150 4.99 -11.45 11.74
C LYS A 150 5.15 -10.43 12.85
N ASN A 151 4.07 -9.78 13.26
CA ASN A 151 4.05 -8.92 14.46
C ASN A 151 4.30 -9.75 15.75
N ASN A 152 3.64 -10.90 15.88
CA ASN A 152 3.63 -11.73 17.08
C ASN A 152 4.86 -12.62 17.18
N PHE A 153 5.51 -13.01 16.09
CA PHE A 153 6.72 -13.82 16.11
C PHE A 153 7.83 -13.17 16.96
N TYR A 154 7.90 -11.84 16.98
CA TYR A 154 8.85 -11.12 17.83
C TYR A 154 8.32 -10.78 19.23
N VAL A 155 7.00 -10.59 19.38
CA VAL A 155 6.36 -10.39 20.70
C VAL A 155 6.28 -11.71 21.50
N ARG A 156 6.24 -12.86 20.81
CA ARG A 156 6.03 -14.22 21.37
C ARG A 156 7.25 -15.13 21.20
N ALA A 157 8.41 -14.64 20.79
CA ALA A 157 9.63 -15.44 20.75
C ALA A 157 10.05 -15.83 22.20
N PRO A 158 10.28 -17.11 22.53
CA PRO A 158 10.65 -17.63 23.86
C PRO A 158 11.70 -16.81 24.62
N SER A 159 12.69 -16.26 23.93
CA SER A 159 13.76 -15.43 24.50
C SER A 159 13.35 -14.02 24.96
N VAL A 160 12.07 -13.65 24.82
CA VAL A 160 11.50 -12.34 25.22
C VAL A 160 10.47 -12.49 26.36
N TRP A 161 10.11 -13.73 26.75
CA TRP A 161 9.00 -14.00 27.69
C TRP A 161 9.28 -13.72 29.17
N ASN A 162 10.47 -13.29 29.56
CA ASN A 162 10.69 -12.82 30.94
C ASN A 162 10.16 -11.40 31.20
N ILE A 163 9.42 -10.80 30.27
CA ILE A 163 8.86 -9.46 30.44
C ILE A 163 7.43 -9.44 29.91
N LEU A 164 6.46 -9.82 30.75
CA LEU A 164 5.16 -9.14 30.95
C LEU A 164 4.42 -9.86 32.10
N PRO A 165 3.85 -9.14 33.08
CA PRO A 165 3.06 -9.76 34.15
C PRO A 165 1.77 -10.38 33.59
N SER A 166 1.35 -11.47 34.21
CA SER A 166 0.33 -12.45 33.82
C SER A 166 -1.12 -11.95 33.68
N ASN A 167 -1.36 -10.65 33.51
CA ASN A 167 -2.70 -10.09 33.55
C ASN A 167 -2.96 -9.06 32.42
N ILE A 168 -2.96 -9.53 31.17
CA ILE A 168 -3.66 -8.85 30.06
C ILE A 168 -4.40 -9.94 29.26
N ARG A 169 -5.34 -10.60 29.94
CA ARG A 169 -6.42 -11.37 29.32
C ARG A 169 -7.74 -10.71 29.72
N ASP A 170 -7.97 -9.48 29.26
CA ASP A 170 -9.31 -8.96 29.01
C ASP A 170 -9.22 -7.51 28.59
N THR A 171 -9.51 -7.23 27.33
CA THR A 171 -10.16 -6.00 26.89
C THR A 171 -10.52 -6.17 25.42
N SER A 172 -11.78 -6.51 25.19
CA SER A 172 -12.42 -6.44 23.88
C SER A 172 -12.55 -4.98 23.48
N CYS A 173 -11.63 -4.44 22.68
CA CYS A 173 -11.81 -3.13 22.06
C CYS A 173 -12.60 -3.27 20.75
N LYS A 174 -13.91 -3.00 20.84
CA LYS A 174 -14.74 -2.61 19.69
C LYS A 174 -14.36 -1.18 19.32
N ILE A 175 -13.94 -0.94 18.08
CA ILE A 175 -13.85 0.41 17.52
C ILE A 175 -14.86 0.49 16.38
N ILE A 176 -15.88 1.31 16.60
CA ILE A 176 -16.85 1.78 15.60
C ILE A 176 -16.16 2.88 14.81
N SER A 177 -16.07 2.74 13.49
CA SER A 177 -15.57 3.79 12.60
C SER A 177 -16.70 4.74 12.19
N LEU A 178 -16.48 6.04 12.35
CA LEU A 178 -17.14 7.08 11.54
C LEU A 178 -16.04 7.95 10.92
N LEU A 179 -15.98 7.88 9.59
CA LEU A 179 -15.18 8.63 8.61
C LEU A 179 -13.66 8.41 8.64
#